data_AF-A0A929YD12-F1
#
_entry.id   AF-A0A929YD12-F1
#
_cell.length_a   1.000
_cell.length_b   1.000
_cell.length_c   1.000
_cell.angle_alpha   90.00
_cell.angle_beta   90.00
_cell.angle_gamma   90.00
#
_symmetry.space_group_name_H-M   'P 1'
#
loop_
_entity.id
_entity.type
_entity.pdbx_description
1 polymer ?
#
loop_
_entity_poly.entity_id
_entity_poly.type
_entity_poly.pdbx_seq_one_letter_code
_entity_poly.pdbx_strand_id
1 'polypeptide(L)'
;MSQGIPGLPRTKIAFAHDFFARLEKEVTGSRYLPTWKGELYLEYHRGTYTTMARNKKYNRQSELGFQTLETWSLANSLLAGGNYPAKEIHEAWIVILRNQFHDILPGSGIEEIYEDSKEEYDKITEVRRELEEQALSQMARSVDAPAGSVVVFNPNSTKAPGTCEVFLAEAGEHAALISENGRKFPLQRLEDGRSLFVAEEIPSKGYATFSVGKREETQEQMEVSTSLMKNRFFEIHFNEKGQFASIKDLRANRELFPEGRAGNVIMSYEDRPHNFDAWDINNYYQEKSWEVDDVSDFRVVEEGPVRATVRIERKYLESVIVQYISIYNDLPRIDIRNEIDWKEHLILLKDHFPVDVHTNEATFDIQFGNVKRTTCDNTSWDYSKFEVCHHKWLDVAEDNFGVSFLNDCKFGVSVRGTDVGLTMLKSALYPNPEADKEHHSFTYSIFPHEDDFRGADTVGYAYSLNNPMKAVVKEQAGGTLPKEFSLVSVDVPNVIIDSVKKAEDSEDMIVRLYECFNRRSAVTLTCGLPIAEASFCNLMEEEDVKANHTENTVTFEMKPYEIKTVRIRCKK
;
A
#
# COMPACT_ATOMS: atom_id res chain seq x y z
N MET A 1 -43.57 -27.32 19.95
CA MET A 1 -42.28 -27.93 20.36
C MET A 1 -41.73 -27.41 21.71
N SER A 2 -42.31 -26.39 22.35
CA SER A 2 -41.84 -25.87 23.66
C SER A 2 -41.93 -26.88 24.82
N GLN A 3 -42.84 -27.84 24.75
CA GLN A 3 -42.97 -28.96 25.70
C GLN A 3 -41.88 -30.03 25.52
N GLY A 4 -41.11 -29.97 24.42
CA GLY A 4 -40.14 -30.99 24.02
C GLY A 4 -40.81 -32.25 23.47
N ILE A 5 -40.12 -32.94 22.57
CA ILE A 5 -40.43 -34.33 22.19
C ILE A 5 -39.32 -35.18 22.82
N PRO A 6 -39.63 -36.23 23.58
CA PRO A 6 -38.61 -37.13 24.13
C PRO A 6 -37.64 -37.61 23.03
N GLY A 7 -36.34 -37.50 23.29
CA GLY A 7 -35.30 -37.86 22.33
C GLY A 7 -34.87 -36.74 21.36
N LEU A 8 -35.52 -35.57 21.39
CA LEU A 8 -35.14 -34.41 20.57
C LEU A 8 -34.72 -33.21 21.44
N PRO A 9 -33.78 -32.37 20.97
CA PRO A 9 -33.45 -31.13 21.65
C PRO A 9 -34.67 -30.21 21.70
N ARG A 10 -34.85 -29.50 22.82
CA ARG A 10 -35.89 -28.48 22.95
C ARG A 10 -35.50 -27.27 22.11
N THR A 11 -36.34 -26.91 21.15
CA THR A 11 -36.12 -25.74 20.29
C THR A 11 -36.92 -24.54 20.79
N LYS A 12 -36.32 -23.35 20.69
CA LYS A 12 -36.93 -22.07 21.03
C LYS A 12 -36.57 -21.03 19.97
N ILE A 13 -37.58 -20.35 19.44
CA ILE A 13 -37.38 -19.17 18.58
C ILE A 13 -36.98 -18.00 19.50
N ALA A 14 -35.86 -17.37 19.21
CA ALA A 14 -35.32 -16.25 19.99
C ALA A 14 -34.43 -15.37 19.10
N PHE A 15 -34.09 -14.17 19.56
CA PHE A 15 -33.12 -13.31 18.89
C PHE A 15 -31.68 -13.78 19.17
N ALA A 16 -30.74 -13.43 18.29
CA ALA A 16 -29.32 -13.74 18.46
C ALA A 16 -28.76 -13.16 19.78
N HIS A 17 -29.19 -11.95 20.15
CA HIS A 17 -28.82 -11.33 21.43
C HIS A 17 -29.21 -12.19 22.63
N ASP A 18 -30.44 -12.74 22.67
CA ASP A 18 -30.90 -13.62 23.75
C ASP A 18 -30.10 -14.93 23.82
N PHE A 19 -29.64 -15.43 22.67
CA PHE A 19 -28.75 -16.59 22.61
C PHE A 19 -27.39 -16.28 23.23
N PHE A 20 -26.73 -15.20 22.82
CA PHE A 20 -25.41 -14.83 23.33
C PHE A 20 -25.44 -14.43 24.81
N ALA A 21 -26.45 -13.69 25.27
CA ALA A 21 -26.61 -13.34 26.68
C ALA A 21 -26.80 -14.58 27.58
N ARG A 22 -27.42 -15.65 27.05
CA ARG A 22 -27.51 -16.93 27.77
C ARG A 22 -26.19 -17.68 27.72
N LEU A 23 -25.58 -17.78 26.53
CA LEU A 23 -24.31 -18.47 26.34
C LEU A 23 -23.23 -17.90 27.26
N GLU A 24 -23.09 -16.58 27.30
CA GLU A 24 -22.15 -15.87 28.18
C GLU A 24 -22.33 -16.29 29.63
N LYS A 25 -23.56 -16.31 30.15
CA LYS A 25 -23.84 -16.78 31.53
C LYS A 25 -23.46 -18.23 31.78
N GLU A 26 -23.63 -19.09 30.78
CA GLU A 26 -23.33 -20.52 30.87
C GLU A 26 -21.83 -20.82 30.77
N VAL A 27 -21.07 -20.03 30.01
CA VAL A 27 -19.64 -20.28 29.74
C VAL A 27 -18.69 -19.37 30.51
N THR A 28 -19.15 -18.28 31.13
CA THR A 28 -18.30 -17.38 31.93
C THR A 28 -17.61 -18.16 33.04
N GLY A 29 -16.28 -18.06 33.10
CA GLY A 29 -15.46 -18.81 34.06
C GLY A 29 -15.24 -20.29 33.73
N SER A 30 -15.77 -20.78 32.60
CA SER A 30 -15.53 -22.16 32.15
C SER A 30 -14.09 -22.32 31.67
N ARG A 31 -13.32 -23.18 32.35
CA ARG A 31 -11.95 -23.55 31.96
C ARG A 31 -11.85 -24.36 30.67
N TYR A 32 -12.97 -24.77 30.08
CA TYR A 32 -13.02 -25.64 28.91
C TYR A 32 -13.34 -24.91 27.60
N LEU A 33 -13.52 -23.59 27.64
CA LEU A 33 -13.75 -22.81 26.42
C LEU A 33 -12.42 -22.69 25.65
N PRO A 34 -12.31 -23.19 24.41
CA PRO A 34 -11.08 -23.08 23.63
C PRO A 34 -10.80 -21.62 23.26
N THR A 35 -9.52 -21.29 23.08
CA THR A 35 -9.07 -19.96 22.65
C THR A 35 -8.35 -20.08 21.31
N TRP A 36 -8.75 -19.26 20.34
CA TRP A 36 -8.01 -19.06 19.09
C TRP A 36 -7.25 -17.73 19.16
N LYS A 37 -5.97 -17.72 18.79
CA LYS A 37 -5.13 -16.51 18.78
C LYS A 37 -4.56 -16.30 17.39
N GLY A 38 -4.79 -15.13 16.82
CA GLY A 38 -4.33 -14.76 15.47
C GLY A 38 -5.40 -14.99 14.40
N GLU A 39 -4.96 -15.14 13.17
CA GLU A 39 -5.80 -15.28 11.98
C GLU A 39 -6.63 -16.58 12.00
N LEU A 40 -7.94 -16.47 11.74
CA LEU A 40 -8.80 -17.60 11.39
C LEU A 40 -8.69 -17.85 9.88
N TYR A 41 -7.61 -18.50 9.46
CA TYR A 41 -7.36 -18.74 8.04
C TYR A 41 -8.42 -19.69 7.47
N LEU A 42 -9.21 -19.20 6.52
CA LEU A 42 -10.17 -20.02 5.79
C LEU A 42 -9.39 -20.85 4.76
N GLU A 43 -9.35 -22.17 4.94
CA GLU A 43 -8.62 -23.09 4.07
C GLU A 43 -9.34 -23.34 2.72
N TYR A 44 -10.04 -22.34 2.21
CA TYR A 44 -10.92 -22.37 1.05
C TYR A 44 -10.99 -20.99 0.40
N HIS A 45 -11.46 -20.91 -0.85
CA HIS A 45 -11.65 -19.66 -1.59
C HIS A 45 -10.38 -18.81 -1.77
N ARG A 46 -9.22 -19.42 -2.03
CA ARG A 46 -7.93 -18.69 -2.14
C ARG A 46 -7.77 -17.89 -3.45
N GLY A 47 -8.52 -18.23 -4.49
CA GLY A 47 -8.58 -17.45 -5.73
C GLY A 47 -9.16 -16.05 -5.54
N THR A 48 -9.96 -15.85 -4.47
CA THR A 48 -10.56 -14.54 -4.14
C THR A 48 -9.56 -13.44 -3.84
N TYR A 49 -8.28 -13.77 -3.60
CA TYR A 49 -7.23 -12.77 -3.43
C TYR A 49 -6.77 -12.14 -4.75
N THR A 50 -7.07 -12.79 -5.89
CA THR A 50 -6.50 -12.42 -7.19
C THR A 50 -7.56 -12.07 -8.24
N THR A 51 -8.65 -12.82 -8.34
CA THR A 51 -9.71 -12.60 -9.35
C THR A 51 -10.29 -11.19 -9.29
N MET A 52 -10.71 -10.63 -10.42
CA MET A 52 -11.19 -9.25 -10.56
C MET A 52 -10.18 -8.24 -10.02
N ALA A 53 -8.95 -8.31 -10.54
CA ALA A 53 -7.81 -7.52 -10.11
C ALA A 53 -8.06 -6.00 -10.21
N ARG A 54 -8.75 -5.55 -11.26
CA ARG A 54 -9.15 -4.13 -11.40
C ARG A 54 -9.99 -3.66 -10.22
N ASN A 55 -10.96 -4.46 -9.78
CA ASN A 55 -11.85 -4.12 -8.67
C ASN A 55 -11.07 -3.93 -7.37
N LYS A 56 -10.10 -4.81 -7.10
CA LYS A 56 -9.19 -4.72 -5.94
C LYS A 56 -8.29 -3.48 -6.00
N LYS A 57 -7.78 -3.15 -7.19
CA LYS A 57 -7.01 -1.91 -7.43
C LYS A 57 -7.86 -0.67 -7.13
N TYR A 58 -9.07 -0.60 -7.67
CA TYR A 58 -10.01 0.49 -7.42
C TYR A 58 -10.36 0.64 -5.95
N ASN A 59 -10.60 -0.47 -5.24
CA ASN A 59 -10.82 -0.43 -3.79
C ASN A 59 -9.63 0.20 -3.05
N ARG A 60 -8.39 -0.28 -3.28
CA ARG A 60 -7.22 0.27 -2.57
C ARG A 60 -6.98 1.75 -2.87
N GLN A 61 -7.13 2.15 -4.13
CA GLN A 61 -6.99 3.55 -4.54
C GLN A 61 -8.07 4.44 -3.92
N SER A 62 -9.29 3.93 -3.76
CA SER A 62 -10.39 4.67 -3.16
C SER A 62 -10.24 4.81 -1.65
N GLU A 63 -9.85 3.73 -0.94
CA GLU A 63 -9.59 3.75 0.50
C GLU A 63 -8.55 4.82 0.86
N LEU A 64 -7.37 4.75 0.25
CA LEU A 64 -6.28 5.71 0.49
C LEU A 64 -6.62 7.10 -0.04
N GLY A 65 -7.31 7.17 -1.17
CA GLY A 65 -7.71 8.42 -1.80
C GLY A 65 -8.69 9.22 -0.93
N PHE A 66 -9.73 8.58 -0.40
CA PHE A 66 -10.70 9.27 0.44
C PHE A 66 -10.16 9.55 1.85
N GLN A 67 -9.34 8.67 2.44
CA GLN A 67 -8.61 8.97 3.68
C GLN A 67 -7.70 10.20 3.52
N THR A 68 -7.04 10.33 2.37
CA THR A 68 -6.19 11.48 2.03
C THR A 68 -7.03 12.74 1.80
N LEU A 69 -8.17 12.63 1.12
CA LEU A 69 -9.11 13.74 0.95
C LEU A 69 -9.64 14.25 2.29
N GLU A 70 -10.01 13.37 3.23
CA GLU A 70 -10.42 13.74 4.59
C GLU A 70 -9.33 14.54 5.30
N THR A 71 -8.08 14.06 5.22
CA THR A 71 -6.91 14.72 5.81
C THR A 71 -6.74 16.13 5.23
N TRP A 72 -6.72 16.27 3.90
CA TRP A 72 -6.48 17.56 3.27
C TRP A 72 -7.65 18.52 3.36
N SER A 73 -8.89 18.02 3.37
CA SER A 73 -10.07 18.85 3.60
C SER A 73 -10.09 19.42 5.01
N LEU A 74 -9.72 18.61 6.00
CA LEU A 74 -9.58 19.07 7.39
C LEU A 74 -8.45 20.09 7.50
N ALA A 75 -7.26 19.77 6.98
CA ALA A 75 -6.11 20.68 7.00
C ALA A 75 -6.44 22.02 6.33
N ASN A 76 -7.07 21.98 5.15
CA ASN A 76 -7.47 23.18 4.41
C ASN A 76 -8.50 24.00 5.21
N SER A 77 -9.44 23.34 5.89
CA SER A 77 -10.42 24.02 6.74
C SER A 77 -9.79 24.70 7.94
N LEU A 78 -8.89 24.01 8.64
CA LEU A 78 -8.21 24.53 9.83
C LEU A 78 -7.19 25.64 9.50
N LEU A 79 -6.52 25.56 8.35
CA LEU A 79 -5.35 26.40 8.05
C LEU A 79 -5.65 27.51 7.05
N ALA A 80 -6.49 27.26 6.05
CA ALA A 80 -6.68 28.16 4.91
C ALA A 80 -8.15 28.59 4.71
N GLY A 81 -9.03 28.29 5.66
CA GLY A 81 -10.44 28.68 5.63
C GLY A 81 -11.27 27.92 4.58
N GLY A 82 -10.82 26.74 4.16
CA GLY A 82 -11.58 25.85 3.30
C GLY A 82 -12.78 25.19 3.97
N ASN A 83 -13.57 24.49 3.17
CA ASN A 83 -14.70 23.70 3.66
C ASN A 83 -14.34 22.21 3.73
N TYR A 84 -14.88 21.50 4.72
CA TYR A 84 -14.84 20.04 4.78
C TYR A 84 -16.05 19.45 4.03
N PRO A 85 -15.88 18.75 2.90
CA PRO A 85 -16.97 18.25 2.06
C PRO A 85 -17.58 16.95 2.65
N ALA A 86 -18.19 17.07 3.84
CA ALA A 86 -18.67 15.93 4.62
C ALA A 86 -19.68 15.07 3.85
N LYS A 87 -20.56 15.70 3.07
CA LYS A 87 -21.61 15.00 2.33
C LYS A 87 -21.01 14.13 1.22
N GLU A 88 -20.12 14.71 0.43
CA GLU A 88 -19.46 14.04 -0.69
C GLU A 88 -18.58 12.89 -0.20
N ILE A 89 -17.85 13.11 0.91
CA ILE A 89 -17.05 12.07 1.57
C ILE A 89 -17.95 10.93 2.07
N HIS A 90 -19.06 11.25 2.75
CA HIS A 90 -20.00 10.25 3.26
C HIS A 90 -20.62 9.40 2.15
N GLU A 91 -21.11 10.04 1.08
CA GLU A 91 -21.69 9.35 -0.08
C GLU A 91 -20.66 8.43 -0.76
N ALA A 92 -19.41 8.87 -0.88
CA ALA A 92 -18.35 8.05 -1.42
C ALA A 92 -17.99 6.85 -0.52
N TRP A 93 -17.92 7.02 0.80
CA TRP A 93 -17.69 5.91 1.72
C TRP A 93 -18.81 4.85 1.65
N ILE A 94 -20.07 5.25 1.42
CA ILE A 94 -21.16 4.30 1.17
C ILE A 94 -20.87 3.47 -0.09
N VAL A 95 -20.42 4.10 -1.17
CA VAL A 95 -20.06 3.40 -2.42
C VAL A 95 -18.90 2.43 -2.19
N ILE A 96 -17.82 2.90 -1.54
CA ILE A 96 -16.64 2.08 -1.24
C ILE A 96 -17.06 0.86 -0.41
N LEU A 97 -17.76 1.07 0.70
CA LEU A 97 -18.16 -0.02 1.61
C LEU A 97 -19.15 -0.99 0.97
N ARG A 98 -20.02 -0.53 0.08
CA ARG A 98 -20.87 -1.43 -0.72
C ARG A 98 -20.03 -2.32 -1.61
N ASN A 99 -19.04 -1.77 -2.31
CA ASN A 99 -18.16 -2.54 -3.19
C ASN A 99 -17.16 -3.42 -2.43
N GLN A 100 -17.02 -3.23 -1.12
CA GLN A 100 -16.34 -4.15 -0.19
C GLN A 100 -17.19 -5.34 0.27
N PHE A 101 -18.43 -5.48 -0.24
CA PHE A 101 -19.23 -6.67 0.02
C PHE A 101 -18.45 -7.95 -0.36
N HIS A 102 -18.65 -9.01 0.44
CA HIS A 102 -17.81 -10.22 0.41
C HIS A 102 -17.92 -11.07 -0.86
N ASP A 103 -18.81 -10.74 -1.80
CA ASP A 103 -18.81 -11.33 -3.14
C ASP A 103 -18.39 -10.33 -4.24
N ILE A 104 -18.41 -9.02 -3.95
CA ILE A 104 -17.99 -7.98 -4.90
C ILE A 104 -16.47 -7.85 -4.86
N LEU A 105 -15.88 -7.41 -3.73
CA LEU A 105 -14.44 -7.19 -3.61
C LEU A 105 -13.61 -8.48 -3.82
N PRO A 106 -14.03 -9.63 -3.25
CA PRO A 106 -13.39 -10.92 -3.53
C PRO A 106 -13.40 -11.33 -5.00
N GLY A 107 -14.23 -10.72 -5.85
CA GLY A 107 -14.18 -10.92 -7.29
C GLY A 107 -14.93 -12.17 -7.74
N SER A 108 -16.06 -12.46 -7.10
CA SER A 108 -16.83 -13.68 -7.26
C SER A 108 -18.30 -13.48 -7.65
N GLY A 109 -18.62 -12.31 -8.21
CA GLY A 109 -19.91 -11.97 -8.80
C GLY A 109 -19.99 -12.21 -10.32
N ILE A 110 -21.18 -12.02 -10.87
CA ILE A 110 -21.40 -11.97 -12.33
C ILE A 110 -20.82 -10.70 -12.94
N GLU A 111 -20.69 -10.66 -14.26
CA GLU A 111 -20.09 -9.56 -15.03
C GLU A 111 -20.70 -8.19 -14.69
N GLU A 112 -22.03 -8.10 -14.61
CA GLU A 112 -22.78 -6.86 -14.42
C GLU A 112 -22.43 -6.15 -13.11
N ILE A 113 -22.08 -6.91 -12.06
CA ILE A 113 -21.61 -6.35 -10.78
C ILE A 113 -20.30 -5.56 -10.97
N TYR A 114 -19.45 -6.02 -11.89
CA TYR A 114 -18.15 -5.41 -12.16
C TYR A 114 -18.20 -4.28 -13.18
N GLU A 115 -19.24 -4.22 -13.99
CA GLU A 115 -19.60 -3.04 -14.77
C GLU A 115 -20.13 -1.94 -13.85
N ASP A 116 -21.10 -2.24 -12.98
CA ASP A 116 -21.66 -1.29 -12.02
C ASP A 116 -20.58 -0.71 -11.08
N SER A 117 -19.79 -1.58 -10.44
CA SER A 117 -18.73 -1.12 -9.54
C SER A 117 -17.65 -0.30 -10.26
N LYS A 118 -17.37 -0.58 -11.54
CA LYS A 118 -16.45 0.24 -12.36
C LYS A 118 -16.95 1.68 -12.45
N GLU A 119 -18.19 1.87 -12.89
CA GLU A 119 -18.78 3.20 -13.06
C GLU A 119 -18.84 3.96 -11.73
N GLU A 120 -19.18 3.25 -10.65
CA GLU A 120 -19.22 3.81 -9.31
C GLU A 120 -17.84 4.29 -8.83
N TYR A 121 -16.80 3.47 -9.00
CA TYR A 121 -15.42 3.82 -8.65
C TYR A 121 -14.89 4.97 -9.49
N ASP A 122 -15.16 4.98 -10.81
CA ASP A 122 -14.74 6.05 -11.71
C ASP A 122 -15.36 7.39 -11.28
N LYS A 123 -16.66 7.40 -10.95
CA LYS A 123 -17.39 8.59 -10.47
C LYS A 123 -16.82 9.15 -9.18
N ILE A 124 -16.63 8.32 -8.14
CA ILE A 124 -16.10 8.83 -6.86
C ILE A 124 -14.63 9.25 -7.00
N THR A 125 -13.87 8.64 -7.91
CA THR A 125 -12.48 9.02 -8.19
C THR A 125 -12.39 10.43 -8.78
N GLU A 126 -13.29 10.77 -9.71
CA GLU A 126 -13.40 12.11 -10.29
C GLU A 126 -13.72 13.16 -9.23
N VAL A 127 -14.79 12.95 -8.44
CA VAL A 127 -15.19 13.84 -7.34
C VAL A 127 -14.06 14.06 -6.36
N ARG A 128 -13.38 12.97 -5.95
CA ARG A 128 -12.23 13.05 -5.04
C ARG A 128 -11.11 13.92 -5.63
N ARG A 129 -10.75 13.69 -6.90
CA ARG A 129 -9.64 14.43 -7.55
C ARG A 129 -9.91 15.93 -7.55
N GLU A 130 -11.13 16.34 -7.89
CA GLU A 130 -11.52 17.75 -7.90
C GLU A 130 -11.45 18.38 -6.51
N LEU A 131 -12.03 17.74 -5.50
CA LEU A 131 -12.04 18.26 -4.13
C LEU A 131 -10.61 18.33 -3.54
N GLU A 132 -9.80 17.32 -3.82
CA GLU A 132 -8.41 17.27 -3.35
C GLU A 132 -7.55 18.33 -4.04
N GLU A 133 -7.67 18.50 -5.36
CA GLU A 133 -6.97 19.56 -6.10
C GLU A 133 -7.35 20.95 -5.58
N GLN A 134 -8.64 21.19 -5.30
CA GLN A 134 -9.11 22.44 -4.70
C GLN A 134 -8.47 22.68 -3.32
N ALA A 135 -8.47 21.66 -2.45
CA ALA A 135 -7.89 21.77 -1.11
C ALA A 135 -6.38 22.03 -1.15
N LEU A 136 -5.63 21.24 -1.94
CA LEU A 136 -4.18 21.40 -2.07
C LEU A 136 -3.81 22.75 -2.69
N SER A 137 -4.53 23.19 -3.72
CA SER A 137 -4.29 24.48 -4.36
C SER A 137 -4.55 25.66 -3.42
N GLN A 138 -5.62 25.61 -2.63
CA GLN A 138 -5.93 26.64 -1.64
C GLN A 138 -4.87 26.69 -0.52
N MET A 139 -4.43 25.54 -0.04
CA MET A 139 -3.33 25.47 0.94
C MET A 139 -2.03 26.01 0.36
N ALA A 140 -1.62 25.59 -0.85
CA ALA A 140 -0.40 26.07 -1.51
C ALA A 140 -0.42 27.59 -1.75
N ARG A 141 -1.58 28.17 -2.09
CA ARG A 141 -1.77 29.63 -2.18
C ARG A 141 -1.56 30.33 -0.84
N SER A 142 -1.91 29.68 0.26
CA SER A 142 -1.80 30.24 1.62
C SER A 142 -0.41 30.10 2.25
N VAL A 143 0.50 29.30 1.68
CA VAL A 143 1.90 29.16 2.14
C VAL A 143 2.72 30.41 1.83
N ASP A 144 3.43 30.95 2.81
CA ASP A 144 4.32 32.12 2.65
C ASP A 144 5.61 31.77 1.88
N ALA A 145 5.51 31.79 0.56
CA ALA A 145 6.60 31.48 -0.35
C ALA A 145 6.54 32.33 -1.65
N PRO A 146 7.65 32.44 -2.40
CA PRO A 146 7.65 33.09 -3.71
C PRO A 146 6.76 32.36 -4.73
N ALA A 147 6.25 33.09 -5.73
CA ALA A 147 5.61 32.49 -6.90
C ALA A 147 6.60 31.57 -7.65
N GLY A 148 6.11 30.45 -8.17
CA GLY A 148 6.92 29.41 -8.80
C GLY A 148 7.54 28.40 -7.84
N SER A 149 7.36 28.56 -6.52
CA SER A 149 7.77 27.54 -5.54
C SER A 149 6.91 26.29 -5.68
N VAL A 150 7.46 25.13 -5.35
CA VAL A 150 6.76 23.84 -5.34
C VAL A 150 6.44 23.45 -3.91
N VAL A 151 5.17 23.22 -3.59
CA VAL A 151 4.72 22.72 -2.28
C VAL A 151 4.43 21.24 -2.40
N VAL A 152 5.13 20.41 -1.64
CA VAL A 152 4.98 18.95 -1.65
C VAL A 152 4.21 18.53 -0.40
N PHE A 153 3.07 17.87 -0.60
CA PHE A 153 2.17 17.39 0.43
C PHE A 153 2.39 15.89 0.67
N ASN A 154 2.68 15.53 1.91
CA ASN A 154 2.86 14.15 2.36
C ASN A 154 1.59 13.67 3.11
N PRO A 155 0.81 12.76 2.51
CA PRO A 155 -0.40 12.23 3.12
C PRO A 155 -0.11 11.09 4.12
N ASN A 156 1.15 10.71 4.31
CA ASN A 156 1.55 9.56 5.10
C ASN A 156 1.99 9.96 6.51
N SER A 157 2.02 8.96 7.41
CA SER A 157 2.50 9.12 8.79
C SER A 157 4.02 9.20 8.89
N THR A 158 4.74 8.61 7.93
CA THR A 158 6.20 8.55 7.93
C THR A 158 6.77 9.59 6.98
N LYS A 159 8.08 9.84 7.10
CA LYS A 159 8.84 10.70 6.17
C LYS A 159 9.61 9.90 5.12
N ALA A 160 9.22 8.63 4.91
CA ALA A 160 9.88 7.74 3.97
C ALA A 160 9.95 8.40 2.58
N PRO A 161 11.08 8.29 1.87
CA PRO A 161 11.24 8.93 0.58
C PRO A 161 10.30 8.28 -0.45
N GLY A 162 9.92 9.06 -1.46
CA GLY A 162 8.98 8.63 -2.49
C GLY A 162 9.10 9.44 -3.77
N THR A 163 8.74 8.81 -4.88
CA THR A 163 8.63 9.52 -6.16
C THR A 163 7.50 10.53 -6.10
N CYS A 164 7.76 11.73 -6.59
CA CYS A 164 6.76 12.78 -6.76
C CYS A 164 6.93 13.43 -8.13
N GLU A 165 5.80 13.87 -8.70
CA GLU A 165 5.75 14.43 -10.03
C GLU A 165 5.09 15.81 -9.99
N VAL A 166 5.63 16.74 -10.77
CA VAL A 166 5.12 18.11 -10.85
C VAL A 166 5.24 18.63 -12.28
N PHE A 167 4.24 19.36 -12.76
CA PHE A 167 4.35 20.06 -14.04
C PHE A 167 5.04 21.42 -13.84
N LEU A 168 6.20 21.60 -14.45
CA LEU A 168 6.97 22.85 -14.44
C LEU A 168 7.15 23.34 -15.87
N ALA A 169 6.54 24.49 -16.20
CA ALA A 169 6.56 25.03 -17.56
C ALA A 169 7.99 25.29 -18.08
N GLU A 170 8.91 25.70 -17.20
CA GLU A 170 10.30 26.02 -17.52
C GLU A 170 11.27 25.31 -16.54
N ALA A 171 11.51 24.02 -16.76
CA ALA A 171 12.62 23.29 -16.12
C ALA A 171 13.72 23.03 -17.14
N GLY A 172 14.91 23.59 -16.91
CA GLY A 172 16.10 23.30 -17.71
C GLY A 172 16.67 21.90 -17.41
N GLU A 173 17.58 21.42 -18.26
CA GLU A 173 18.22 20.09 -18.18
C GLU A 173 18.97 19.82 -16.85
N HIS A 174 19.41 20.89 -16.18
CA HIS A 174 20.04 20.85 -14.85
C HIS A 174 19.18 21.52 -13.77
N ALA A 175 17.86 21.42 -13.88
CA ALA A 175 16.97 21.92 -12.83
C ALA A 175 17.00 21.02 -11.60
N ALA A 176 16.79 21.64 -10.44
CA ALA A 176 16.63 20.96 -9.17
C ALA A 176 15.62 21.70 -8.30
N LEU A 177 14.90 20.96 -7.46
CA LEU A 177 14.18 21.55 -6.35
C LEU A 177 15.16 21.76 -5.18
N ILE A 178 15.06 22.90 -4.51
CA ILE A 178 15.92 23.27 -3.39
C ILE A 178 15.02 23.48 -2.17
N SER A 179 15.19 22.63 -1.16
CA SER A 179 14.49 22.76 0.13
C SER A 179 15.00 23.97 0.92
N GLU A 180 14.28 24.35 1.96
CA GLU A 180 14.67 25.46 2.83
C GLU A 180 16.01 25.26 3.55
N ASN A 181 16.44 24.01 3.79
CA ASN A 181 17.77 23.70 4.34
C ASN A 181 18.90 23.67 3.28
N GLY A 182 18.59 23.99 2.01
CA GLY A 182 19.56 24.06 0.92
C GLY A 182 19.87 22.72 0.23
N ARG A 183 19.21 21.61 0.62
CA ARG A 183 19.35 20.33 -0.07
C ARG A 183 18.75 20.42 -1.47
N LYS A 184 19.45 19.83 -2.45
CA LYS A 184 19.06 19.85 -3.86
C LYS A 184 18.52 18.48 -4.27
N PHE A 185 17.39 18.49 -4.98
CA PHE A 185 16.71 17.32 -5.49
C PHE A 185 16.71 17.39 -7.01
N PRO A 186 17.41 16.48 -7.71
CA PRO A 186 17.45 16.51 -9.17
C PRO A 186 16.04 16.36 -9.76
N LEU A 187 15.76 17.12 -10.82
CA LEU A 187 14.55 16.94 -11.62
C LEU A 187 14.88 16.15 -12.89
N GLN A 188 14.00 15.23 -13.25
CA GLN A 188 14.05 14.47 -14.48
C GLN A 188 12.78 14.72 -15.29
N ARG A 189 12.91 15.16 -16.54
CA ARG A 189 11.75 15.44 -17.39
C ARG A 189 11.22 14.15 -18.01
N LEU A 190 9.92 13.91 -17.84
CA LEU A 190 9.21 12.78 -18.43
C LEU A 190 8.68 13.14 -19.84
N GLU A 191 8.34 12.12 -20.63
CA GLU A 191 7.83 12.29 -22.01
C GLU A 191 6.55 13.13 -22.08
N ASP A 192 5.69 13.05 -21.05
CA ASP A 192 4.44 13.80 -20.96
C ASP A 192 4.62 15.26 -20.50
N GLY A 193 5.86 15.69 -20.26
CA GLY A 193 6.21 17.04 -19.84
C GLY A 193 6.22 17.29 -18.33
N ARG A 194 5.84 16.30 -17.49
CA ARG A 194 6.03 16.39 -16.04
C ARG A 194 7.51 16.25 -15.66
N SER A 195 7.86 16.73 -14.48
CA SER A 195 9.17 16.56 -13.85
C SER A 195 9.05 15.60 -12.68
N LEU A 196 9.86 14.54 -12.69
CA LEU A 196 10.00 13.54 -11.64
C LEU A 196 11.14 13.92 -10.69
N PHE A 197 10.95 13.69 -9.40
CA PHE A 197 11.98 13.75 -8.37
C PHE A 197 11.66 12.79 -7.23
N VAL A 198 12.65 12.54 -6.35
CA VAL A 198 12.44 11.80 -5.11
C VAL A 198 12.29 12.82 -3.99
N ALA A 199 11.08 12.93 -3.42
CA ALA A 199 10.83 13.73 -2.23
C ALA A 199 11.23 12.93 -0.98
N GLU A 200 11.86 13.58 0.00
CA GLU A 200 12.21 12.97 1.28
C GLU A 200 12.11 13.99 2.41
N GLU A 201 12.02 13.53 3.65
CA GLU A 201 11.93 14.38 4.84
C GLU A 201 10.71 15.32 4.87
N ILE A 202 9.68 15.04 4.07
CA ILE A 202 8.44 15.82 4.08
C ILE A 202 7.66 15.49 5.36
N PRO A 203 7.24 16.49 6.18
CA PRO A 203 6.60 16.22 7.46
C PRO A 203 5.35 15.34 7.35
N SER A 204 5.15 14.47 8.35
CA SER A 204 3.96 13.60 8.48
C SER A 204 2.68 14.40 8.36
N LYS A 205 1.71 13.88 7.57
CA LYS A 205 0.39 14.49 7.34
C LYS A 205 0.52 16.00 7.12
N GLY A 206 1.45 16.39 6.26
CA GLY A 206 2.02 17.73 6.24
C GLY A 206 2.57 18.12 4.87
N TYR A 207 3.31 19.22 4.81
CA TYR A 207 3.93 19.69 3.58
C TYR A 207 5.27 20.40 3.82
N ALA A 208 6.06 20.50 2.74
CA ALA A 208 7.27 21.32 2.69
C ALA A 208 7.37 22.05 1.35
N THR A 209 8.03 23.21 1.36
CA THR A 209 8.19 24.09 0.19
C THR A 209 9.60 24.01 -0.38
N PHE A 210 9.67 24.05 -1.71
CA PHE A 210 10.89 24.00 -2.48
C PHE A 210 10.95 25.17 -3.47
N SER A 211 12.12 25.76 -3.61
CA SER A 211 12.39 26.69 -4.70
C SER A 211 12.93 25.94 -5.92
N VAL A 212 12.63 26.44 -7.13
CA VAL A 212 13.22 25.89 -8.35
C VAL A 212 14.57 26.57 -8.58
N GLY A 213 15.62 25.78 -8.71
CA GLY A 213 16.97 26.26 -8.96
C GLY A 213 17.74 25.39 -9.93
N LYS A 214 19.06 25.58 -9.96
CA LYS A 214 19.99 24.80 -10.79
C LYS A 214 20.85 23.89 -9.92
N ARG A 215 21.10 22.67 -10.40
CA ARG A 215 22.16 21.80 -9.88
C ARG A 215 23.45 21.99 -10.67
N GLU A 216 24.56 21.66 -10.03
CA GLU A 216 25.83 21.51 -10.73
C GLU A 216 25.79 20.23 -11.57
N GLU A 217 26.57 20.23 -12.65
CA GLU A 217 26.82 19.03 -13.44
C GLU A 217 27.44 17.98 -12.52
N THR A 218 26.69 16.92 -12.26
CA THR A 218 27.13 15.78 -11.46
C THR A 218 27.34 14.64 -12.43
N GLN A 219 28.46 13.91 -12.33
CA GLN A 219 28.65 12.68 -13.08
C GLN A 219 27.52 11.71 -12.71
N GLU A 220 26.69 11.34 -13.68
CA GLU A 220 25.52 10.51 -13.45
C GLU A 220 25.94 9.12 -12.93
N GLN A 221 25.25 8.66 -11.88
CA GLN A 221 25.63 7.52 -11.03
C GLN A 221 24.94 6.21 -11.43
N MET A 222 24.16 6.19 -12.51
CA MET A 222 23.43 5.01 -12.95
C MET A 222 23.91 4.54 -14.32
N GLU A 223 24.18 3.24 -14.44
CA GLU A 223 24.47 2.59 -15.71
C GLU A 223 23.25 1.75 -16.09
N VAL A 224 22.74 1.91 -17.31
CA VAL A 224 21.55 1.18 -17.78
C VAL A 224 21.77 0.65 -19.19
N SER A 225 21.46 -0.63 -19.35
CA SER A 225 21.49 -1.35 -20.62
C SER A 225 20.53 -2.53 -20.52
N THR A 226 20.37 -3.30 -21.61
CA THR A 226 19.56 -4.53 -21.61
C THR A 226 20.25 -5.72 -20.93
N SER A 227 21.51 -5.58 -20.50
CA SER A 227 22.23 -6.63 -19.76
C SER A 227 22.55 -6.24 -18.32
N LEU A 228 22.62 -4.95 -18.01
CA LEU A 228 23.08 -4.41 -16.74
C LEU A 228 22.29 -3.17 -16.35
N MET A 229 21.84 -3.13 -15.10
CA MET A 229 21.34 -1.96 -14.40
C MET A 229 22.13 -1.77 -13.11
N LYS A 230 22.76 -0.61 -12.93
CA LYS A 230 23.58 -0.32 -11.75
C LYS A 230 23.30 1.08 -11.23
N ASN A 231 23.21 1.21 -9.92
CA ASN A 231 23.17 2.49 -9.22
C ASN A 231 24.02 2.39 -7.94
N ARG A 232 23.84 3.31 -6.99
CA ARG A 232 24.55 3.26 -5.70
C ARG A 232 24.13 2.09 -4.78
N PHE A 233 22.97 1.49 -5.03
CA PHE A 233 22.36 0.47 -4.18
C PHE A 233 22.48 -0.94 -4.75
N PHE A 234 22.41 -1.08 -6.07
CA PHE A 234 22.23 -2.35 -6.75
C PHE A 234 23.15 -2.49 -7.95
N GLU A 235 23.56 -3.72 -8.21
CA GLU A 235 24.06 -4.17 -9.50
C GLU A 235 23.20 -5.35 -9.97
N ILE A 236 22.46 -5.15 -11.06
CA ILE A 236 21.43 -6.05 -11.58
C ILE A 236 21.86 -6.55 -12.95
N HIS A 237 21.98 -7.87 -13.10
CA HIS A 237 22.28 -8.49 -14.39
C HIS A 237 21.03 -9.17 -14.95
N PHE A 238 20.75 -8.93 -16.23
CA PHE A 238 19.63 -9.56 -16.93
C PHE A 238 20.11 -10.72 -17.79
N ASN A 239 19.30 -11.79 -17.86
CA ASN A 239 19.49 -12.84 -18.86
C ASN A 239 18.70 -12.55 -20.15
N GLU A 240 18.85 -13.42 -21.15
CA GLU A 240 18.16 -13.32 -22.44
C GLU A 240 16.62 -13.42 -22.35
N LYS A 241 16.10 -13.94 -21.24
CA LYS A 241 14.66 -14.00 -20.94
C LYS A 241 14.14 -12.75 -20.23
N GLY A 242 14.99 -11.74 -20.04
CA GLY A 242 14.68 -10.50 -19.31
C GLY A 242 14.45 -10.72 -17.81
N GLN A 243 14.91 -11.84 -17.26
CA GLN A 243 14.84 -12.14 -15.83
C GLN A 243 16.06 -11.55 -15.13
N PHE A 244 15.95 -11.37 -13.82
CA PHE A 244 17.09 -10.99 -13.00
C PHE A 244 17.99 -12.21 -12.78
N ALA A 245 19.05 -12.32 -13.58
CA ALA A 245 20.08 -13.33 -13.39
C ALA A 245 20.85 -13.14 -12.08
N SER A 246 20.99 -11.88 -11.65
CA SER A 246 21.51 -11.51 -10.34
C SER A 246 20.98 -10.14 -9.91
N ILE A 247 20.85 -9.93 -8.61
CA ILE A 247 20.70 -8.61 -7.99
C ILE A 247 21.64 -8.60 -6.79
N LYS A 248 22.71 -7.83 -6.89
CA LYS A 248 23.62 -7.61 -5.78
C LYS A 248 23.27 -6.33 -5.05
N ASP A 249 22.93 -6.42 -3.77
CA ASP A 249 22.87 -5.25 -2.90
C ASP A 249 24.30 -4.79 -2.58
N LEU A 250 24.64 -3.57 -2.99
CA LEU A 250 25.98 -2.99 -2.86
C LEU A 250 26.26 -2.46 -1.45
N ARG A 251 25.23 -2.22 -0.63
CA ARG A 251 25.38 -1.79 0.77
C ARG A 251 25.79 -2.99 1.63
N ALA A 252 25.03 -4.08 1.51
CA ALA A 252 25.29 -5.33 2.21
C ALA A 252 26.38 -6.19 1.54
N ASN A 253 26.79 -5.85 0.31
CA ASN A 253 27.66 -6.64 -0.56
C ASN A 253 27.17 -8.10 -0.67
N ARG A 254 25.88 -8.28 -0.89
CA ARG A 254 25.18 -9.58 -0.85
C ARG A 254 24.36 -9.81 -2.11
N GLU A 255 24.39 -11.03 -2.61
CA GLU A 255 23.54 -11.49 -3.70
C GLU A 255 22.13 -11.82 -3.16
N LEU A 256 21.09 -11.41 -3.89
CA LEU A 256 19.70 -11.63 -3.47
C LEU A 256 19.21 -13.04 -3.77
N PHE A 257 19.74 -13.69 -4.80
CA PHE A 257 19.25 -14.99 -5.27
C PHE A 257 20.29 -16.09 -5.10
N PRO A 258 19.89 -17.35 -4.84
CA PRO A 258 20.82 -18.47 -4.78
C PRO A 258 21.55 -18.66 -6.12
N GLU A 259 22.76 -19.21 -6.07
CA GLU A 259 23.58 -19.44 -7.26
C GLU A 259 22.81 -20.23 -8.34
N GLY A 260 22.80 -19.70 -9.58
CA GLY A 260 22.13 -20.32 -10.72
C GLY A 260 20.60 -20.17 -10.75
N ARG A 261 20.02 -19.43 -9.80
CA ARG A 261 18.59 -19.07 -9.79
C ARG A 261 18.41 -17.63 -10.26
N ALA A 262 17.30 -17.36 -10.93
CA ALA A 262 16.90 -16.03 -11.35
C ALA A 262 15.63 -15.59 -10.62
N GLY A 263 15.44 -14.28 -10.45
CA GLY A 263 14.17 -13.67 -10.04
C GLY A 263 13.45 -12.98 -11.19
N ASN A 264 12.24 -12.49 -10.95
CA ASN A 264 11.33 -12.00 -11.98
C ASN A 264 11.03 -13.08 -13.03
N VAL A 265 10.83 -14.32 -12.53
CA VAL A 265 10.49 -15.48 -13.34
C VAL A 265 8.97 -15.58 -13.39
N ILE A 266 8.39 -15.06 -14.46
CA ILE A 266 6.95 -15.15 -14.70
C ILE A 266 6.60 -16.58 -15.10
N MET A 267 5.72 -17.19 -14.31
CA MET A 267 5.21 -18.53 -14.51
C MET A 267 3.70 -18.46 -14.74
N SER A 268 3.22 -19.18 -15.74
CA SER A 268 1.81 -19.48 -15.92
C SER A 268 1.51 -20.88 -15.40
N TYR A 269 0.30 -21.05 -14.88
CA TYR A 269 -0.18 -22.32 -14.33
C TYR A 269 -1.57 -22.63 -14.87
N GLU A 270 -1.87 -23.92 -15.08
CA GLU A 270 -3.25 -24.34 -15.34
C GLU A 270 -4.08 -24.12 -14.07
N ASP A 271 -5.13 -23.33 -14.19
CA ASP A 271 -6.02 -22.97 -13.09
C ASP A 271 -7.41 -23.53 -13.35
N ARG A 272 -7.61 -24.78 -12.91
CA ARG A 272 -8.86 -25.52 -13.05
C ARG A 272 -9.28 -26.05 -11.69
N PRO A 273 -9.82 -25.20 -10.80
CA PRO A 273 -10.23 -25.64 -9.48
C PRO A 273 -11.40 -26.63 -9.57
N HIS A 274 -11.56 -27.48 -8.54
CA HIS A 274 -12.60 -28.52 -8.52
C HIS A 274 -14.02 -27.96 -8.54
N ASN A 275 -14.25 -26.85 -7.83
CA ASN A 275 -15.50 -26.12 -7.75
C ASN A 275 -15.18 -24.63 -7.64
N PHE A 276 -16.19 -23.78 -7.90
CA PHE A 276 -16.13 -22.34 -7.66
C PHE A 276 -14.93 -21.64 -8.29
N ASP A 277 -14.91 -21.59 -9.62
CA ASP A 277 -13.76 -21.14 -10.42
C ASP A 277 -13.15 -19.82 -9.97
N ALA A 278 -13.94 -18.74 -9.85
CA ALA A 278 -13.45 -17.45 -9.36
C ALA A 278 -12.96 -17.49 -7.90
N TRP A 279 -13.56 -18.33 -7.05
CA TRP A 279 -13.24 -18.38 -5.63
C TRP A 279 -11.97 -19.15 -5.35
N ASP A 280 -11.75 -20.28 -6.00
CA ASP A 280 -10.74 -21.25 -5.59
C ASP A 280 -9.47 -21.22 -6.44
N ILE A 281 -8.36 -21.48 -5.77
CA ILE A 281 -7.14 -22.05 -6.35
C ILE A 281 -6.92 -23.33 -5.57
N ASN A 282 -6.71 -24.44 -6.26
CA ASN A 282 -6.37 -25.71 -5.62
C ASN A 282 -4.85 -25.91 -5.62
N ASN A 283 -4.32 -26.51 -4.56
CA ASN A 283 -2.89 -26.77 -4.33
C ASN A 283 -2.14 -27.47 -5.50
N TYR A 284 -2.84 -28.26 -6.31
CA TYR A 284 -2.24 -28.94 -7.47
C TYR A 284 -1.96 -28.03 -8.68
N TYR A 285 -2.27 -26.73 -8.61
CA TYR A 285 -2.03 -25.80 -9.74
C TYR A 285 -0.56 -25.84 -10.23
N GLN A 286 0.38 -26.19 -9.36
CA GLN A 286 1.81 -26.29 -9.67
C GLN A 286 2.17 -27.50 -10.55
N GLU A 287 1.29 -28.49 -10.70
CA GLU A 287 1.58 -29.71 -11.48
C GLU A 287 1.68 -29.45 -13.00
N LYS A 288 1.09 -28.36 -13.48
CA LYS A 288 1.17 -27.91 -14.88
C LYS A 288 1.51 -26.43 -14.93
N SER A 289 2.74 -26.16 -15.31
CA SER A 289 3.28 -24.82 -15.38
C SER A 289 4.14 -24.61 -16.63
N TRP A 290 4.20 -23.36 -17.08
CA TRP A 290 5.03 -22.93 -18.19
C TRP A 290 5.68 -21.60 -17.83
N GLU A 291 6.96 -21.49 -18.15
CA GLU A 291 7.67 -20.23 -18.01
C GLU A 291 7.26 -19.29 -19.14
N VAL A 292 7.05 -18.02 -18.83
CA VAL A 292 6.76 -16.99 -19.83
C VAL A 292 8.07 -16.30 -20.21
N ASP A 293 8.73 -16.82 -21.25
CA ASP A 293 10.09 -16.43 -21.62
C ASP A 293 10.26 -15.95 -23.08
N ASP A 294 9.16 -15.84 -23.85
CA ASP A 294 9.18 -15.32 -25.23
C ASP A 294 9.31 -13.79 -25.24
N VAL A 295 10.54 -13.29 -25.07
CA VAL A 295 10.88 -11.86 -25.12
C VAL A 295 10.82 -11.34 -26.55
N SER A 296 9.86 -10.47 -26.85
CA SER A 296 9.68 -9.85 -28.16
C SER A 296 10.37 -8.48 -28.30
N ASP A 297 10.57 -7.76 -27.20
CA ASP A 297 11.25 -6.47 -27.16
C ASP A 297 11.94 -6.29 -25.81
N PHE A 298 13.20 -5.84 -25.80
CA PHE A 298 13.94 -5.49 -24.60
C PHE A 298 14.82 -4.28 -24.91
N ARG A 299 14.53 -3.14 -24.28
CA ARG A 299 15.23 -1.88 -24.53
C ARG A 299 15.23 -0.95 -23.33
N VAL A 300 16.24 -0.08 -23.28
CA VAL A 300 16.24 1.08 -22.37
C VAL A 300 15.20 2.07 -22.88
N VAL A 301 14.33 2.55 -21.99
CA VAL A 301 13.29 3.55 -22.32
C VAL A 301 13.46 4.85 -21.53
N GLU A 302 14.27 4.85 -20.48
CA GLU A 302 14.50 6.03 -19.67
C GLU A 302 15.90 5.96 -19.07
N GLU A 303 16.65 7.04 -19.21
CA GLU A 303 17.96 7.24 -18.62
C GLU A 303 18.03 8.70 -18.17
N GLY A 304 18.16 8.91 -16.87
CA GLY A 304 18.21 10.25 -16.32
C GLY A 304 18.67 10.26 -14.86
N PRO A 305 18.80 11.46 -14.28
CA PRO A 305 19.45 11.65 -12.98
C PRO A 305 18.65 11.14 -11.77
N VAL A 306 17.37 10.84 -11.95
CA VAL A 306 16.47 10.39 -10.88
C VAL A 306 16.14 8.90 -11.02
N ARG A 307 15.83 8.47 -12.24
CA ARG A 307 15.35 7.11 -12.54
C ARG A 307 15.92 6.62 -13.88
N ALA A 308 16.34 5.37 -13.91
CA ALA A 308 16.63 4.64 -15.15
C ALA A 308 15.67 3.45 -15.29
N THR A 309 15.17 3.23 -16.50
CA THR A 309 14.10 2.25 -16.76
C THR A 309 14.40 1.43 -18.01
N VAL A 310 14.27 0.11 -17.88
CA VAL A 310 14.21 -0.81 -19.02
C VAL A 310 12.78 -1.31 -19.23
N ARG A 311 12.40 -1.49 -20.51
CA ARG A 311 11.14 -2.08 -20.92
C ARG A 311 11.40 -3.48 -21.48
N ILE A 312 10.64 -4.46 -20.99
CA ILE A 312 10.67 -5.84 -21.46
C ILE A 312 9.24 -6.21 -21.88
N GLU A 313 9.07 -6.66 -23.11
CA GLU A 313 7.83 -7.19 -23.63
C GLU A 313 7.96 -8.68 -23.84
N ARG A 314 6.99 -9.43 -23.34
CA ARG A 314 6.86 -10.87 -23.54
C ARG A 314 5.52 -11.20 -24.18
N LYS A 315 5.55 -12.07 -25.18
CA LYS A 315 4.33 -12.66 -25.73
C LYS A 315 3.95 -13.88 -24.92
N TYR A 316 2.66 -14.06 -24.70
CA TYR A 316 2.16 -15.25 -24.04
C TYR A 316 0.79 -15.58 -24.62
N LEU A 317 0.72 -16.65 -25.44
CA LEU A 317 -0.51 -17.04 -26.13
C LEU A 317 -1.12 -15.85 -26.91
N GLU A 318 -2.32 -15.37 -26.55
CA GLU A 318 -3.00 -14.22 -27.17
C GLU A 318 -2.79 -12.91 -26.40
N SER A 319 -2.02 -12.97 -25.31
CA SER A 319 -1.73 -11.88 -24.39
C SER A 319 -0.32 -11.30 -24.58
N VAL A 320 -0.15 -10.07 -24.10
CA VAL A 320 1.15 -9.38 -24.07
C VAL A 320 1.40 -8.88 -22.66
N ILE A 321 2.57 -9.22 -22.12
CA ILE A 321 3.03 -8.78 -20.80
C ILE A 321 4.18 -7.81 -21.01
N VAL A 322 4.02 -6.57 -20.55
CA VAL A 322 5.06 -5.55 -20.59
C VAL A 322 5.48 -5.20 -19.17
N GLN A 323 6.77 -5.30 -18.87
CA GLN A 323 7.36 -4.85 -17.61
C GLN A 323 8.24 -3.62 -17.86
N TYR A 324 8.09 -2.62 -17.00
CA TYR A 324 9.00 -1.48 -16.86
C TYR A 324 9.74 -1.65 -15.54
N ILE A 325 11.02 -1.95 -15.62
CA ILE A 325 11.88 -2.17 -14.45
C ILE A 325 12.69 -0.91 -14.21
N SER A 326 12.48 -0.28 -13.06
CA SER A 326 13.07 1.01 -12.70
C SER A 326 14.00 0.88 -11.50
N ILE A 327 15.19 1.47 -11.61
CA ILE A 327 16.04 1.79 -10.45
C ILE A 327 16.11 3.30 -10.30
N TYR A 328 16.39 3.74 -9.08
CA TYR A 328 16.45 5.15 -8.73
C TYR A 328 17.82 5.52 -8.23
N ASN A 329 18.20 6.78 -8.42
CA ASN A 329 19.42 7.28 -7.83
C ASN A 329 19.30 7.30 -6.29
N ASP A 330 18.17 7.78 -5.76
CA ASP A 330 17.98 8.09 -4.33
C ASP A 330 16.95 7.18 -3.61
N LEU A 331 16.42 6.14 -4.27
CA LEU A 331 15.54 5.14 -3.62
C LEU A 331 16.18 3.75 -3.62
N PRO A 332 16.31 3.09 -2.45
CA PRO A 332 16.87 1.76 -2.33
C PRO A 332 15.85 0.67 -2.66
N ARG A 333 15.05 0.81 -3.72
CA ARG A 333 14.10 -0.22 -4.17
C ARG A 333 14.07 -0.31 -5.69
N ILE A 334 13.62 -1.45 -6.20
CA ILE A 334 13.46 -1.73 -7.63
C ILE A 334 11.97 -1.80 -7.91
N ASP A 335 11.45 -0.92 -8.75
CA ASP A 335 10.03 -0.88 -9.10
C ASP A 335 9.78 -1.64 -10.41
N ILE A 336 8.81 -2.54 -10.41
CA ILE A 336 8.41 -3.36 -11.57
C ILE A 336 6.97 -3.01 -11.88
N ARG A 337 6.78 -2.07 -12.80
CA ARG A 337 5.45 -1.70 -13.31
C ARG A 337 5.07 -2.64 -14.45
N ASN A 338 3.94 -3.30 -14.31
CA ASN A 338 3.39 -4.25 -15.25
C ASN A 338 2.24 -3.60 -16.01
N GLU A 339 2.26 -3.76 -17.33
CA GLU A 339 1.19 -3.39 -18.25
C GLU A 339 0.85 -4.65 -19.07
N ILE A 340 -0.29 -5.27 -18.78
CA ILE A 340 -0.65 -6.60 -19.30
C ILE A 340 -1.97 -6.50 -20.06
N ASP A 341 -1.93 -6.73 -21.37
CA ASP A 341 -3.13 -6.98 -22.17
C ASP A 341 -3.48 -8.46 -22.04
N TRP A 342 -4.38 -8.80 -21.11
CA TRP A 342 -4.68 -10.17 -20.71
C TRP A 342 -5.94 -10.69 -21.41
N LYS A 343 -5.83 -11.84 -22.08
CA LYS A 343 -6.92 -12.45 -22.86
C LYS A 343 -7.16 -13.94 -22.54
N GLU A 344 -6.35 -14.50 -21.64
CA GLU A 344 -6.35 -15.94 -21.38
C GLU A 344 -7.53 -16.39 -20.50
N HIS A 345 -7.76 -17.70 -20.48
CA HIS A 345 -8.74 -18.35 -19.61
C HIS A 345 -8.11 -19.51 -18.85
N LEU A 346 -8.58 -19.76 -17.62
CA LEU A 346 -8.13 -20.86 -16.76
C LEU A 346 -6.61 -20.88 -16.56
N ILE A 347 -6.01 -19.69 -16.51
CA ILE A 347 -4.59 -19.47 -16.23
C ILE A 347 -4.45 -18.63 -14.97
N LEU A 348 -3.55 -19.08 -14.09
CA LEU A 348 -3.00 -18.31 -12.98
C LEU A 348 -1.59 -17.85 -13.36
N LEU A 349 -1.37 -16.53 -13.34
CA LEU A 349 -0.08 -15.92 -13.65
C LEU A 349 0.60 -15.48 -12.34
N LYS A 350 1.84 -15.91 -12.12
CA LYS A 350 2.64 -15.53 -10.95
C LYS A 350 4.04 -15.08 -11.36
N ASP A 351 4.65 -14.24 -10.54
CA ASP A 351 6.04 -13.84 -10.69
C ASP A 351 6.87 -14.31 -9.49
N HIS A 352 7.95 -15.03 -9.75
CA HIS A 352 8.74 -15.72 -8.74
C HIS A 352 10.09 -15.05 -8.45
N PHE A 353 10.42 -15.00 -7.17
CA PHE A 353 11.65 -14.44 -6.61
C PHE A 353 12.22 -15.39 -5.55
N PRO A 354 13.17 -16.27 -5.93
CA PRO A 354 13.83 -17.17 -5.00
C PRO A 354 14.90 -16.43 -4.19
N VAL A 355 14.59 -15.99 -2.97
CA VAL A 355 15.49 -15.17 -2.16
C VAL A 355 16.50 -16.04 -1.38
N ASP A 356 17.77 -15.65 -1.38
CA ASP A 356 18.85 -16.32 -0.64
C ASP A 356 18.92 -15.83 0.81
N VAL A 357 17.94 -16.25 1.61
CA VAL A 357 17.88 -16.03 3.07
C VAL A 357 17.52 -17.32 3.78
N HIS A 358 17.83 -17.41 5.07
CA HIS A 358 17.53 -18.58 5.89
C HIS A 358 16.42 -18.27 6.91
N THR A 359 15.18 -18.61 6.55
CA THR A 359 14.02 -18.48 7.44
C THR A 359 12.98 -19.57 7.17
N ASN A 360 12.16 -19.86 8.18
CA ASN A 360 10.97 -20.72 8.09
C ASN A 360 9.66 -19.93 8.24
N GLU A 361 9.73 -18.60 8.33
CA GLU A 361 8.59 -17.70 8.46
C GLU A 361 8.76 -16.46 7.59
N ALA A 362 7.65 -15.91 7.12
CA ALA A 362 7.56 -14.62 6.48
C ALA A 362 6.54 -13.73 7.22
N THR A 363 6.74 -12.42 7.20
CA THR A 363 5.86 -11.44 7.84
C THR A 363 5.01 -10.74 6.78
N PHE A 364 3.71 -10.63 6.99
CA PHE A 364 2.76 -10.10 6.00
C PHE A 364 1.94 -8.95 6.59
N ASP A 365 1.78 -7.87 5.81
CA ASP A 365 0.87 -6.76 6.11
C ASP A 365 -0.58 -7.24 6.19
N ILE A 366 -1.27 -6.86 7.27
CA ILE A 366 -2.72 -7.06 7.46
C ILE A 366 -3.35 -5.76 7.99
N GLN A 367 -4.66 -5.74 8.21
CA GLN A 367 -5.34 -4.59 8.80
C GLN A 367 -4.74 -4.26 10.18
N PHE A 368 -4.24 -3.03 10.33
CA PHE A 368 -3.69 -2.47 11.57
C PHE A 368 -2.55 -3.29 12.22
N GLY A 369 -1.73 -3.99 11.43
CA GLY A 369 -0.59 -4.74 11.95
C GLY A 369 0.02 -5.69 10.93
N ASN A 370 0.62 -6.76 11.44
CA ASN A 370 1.20 -7.81 10.60
C ASN A 370 0.97 -9.19 11.23
N VAL A 371 1.06 -10.23 10.41
CA VAL A 371 1.02 -11.63 10.84
C VAL A 371 2.22 -12.38 10.29
N LYS A 372 2.78 -13.26 11.10
CA LYS A 372 3.79 -14.22 10.66
C LYS A 372 3.12 -15.49 10.17
N ARG A 373 3.51 -15.97 9.00
CA ARG A 373 3.10 -17.28 8.48
C ARG A 373 4.34 -18.11 8.19
N THR A 374 4.26 -19.40 8.50
CA THR A 374 5.31 -20.35 8.13
C THR A 374 5.45 -20.44 6.62
N THR A 375 6.68 -20.67 6.16
CA THR A 375 7.01 -20.91 4.76
C THR A 375 7.23 -22.41 4.46
N CYS A 376 7.06 -23.27 5.46
CA CYS A 376 7.20 -24.73 5.39
C CYS A 376 5.84 -25.45 5.31
N ASP A 377 5.85 -26.73 4.95
CA ASP A 377 4.65 -27.59 4.81
C ASP A 377 4.57 -28.70 5.86
N ASN A 378 5.01 -28.43 7.09
CA ASN A 378 5.21 -29.47 8.11
C ASN A 378 3.91 -30.04 8.68
N THR A 379 2.85 -29.22 8.77
CA THR A 379 1.54 -29.64 9.27
C THR A 379 0.44 -29.39 8.25
N SER A 380 -0.74 -29.99 8.43
CA SER A 380 -1.89 -29.72 7.55
C SER A 380 -2.28 -28.23 7.54
N TRP A 381 -2.12 -27.54 8.67
CA TRP A 381 -2.39 -26.10 8.78
C TRP A 381 -1.42 -25.25 7.96
N ASP A 382 -0.21 -25.74 7.74
CA ASP A 382 0.84 -25.05 6.99
C ASP A 382 0.71 -25.37 5.51
N TYR A 383 0.48 -26.65 5.21
CA TYR A 383 0.16 -27.15 3.87
C TYR A 383 -1.01 -26.41 3.24
N SER A 384 -2.05 -26.09 4.03
CA SER A 384 -3.20 -25.33 3.59
C SER A 384 -2.90 -23.87 3.26
N LYS A 385 -1.77 -23.29 3.68
CA LYS A 385 -1.37 -21.88 3.43
C LYS A 385 -0.45 -21.74 2.21
N PHE A 386 -0.73 -22.50 1.15
CA PHE A 386 0.03 -22.43 -0.10
C PHE A 386 -0.20 -21.13 -0.90
N GLU A 387 -1.29 -20.42 -0.61
CA GLU A 387 -1.65 -19.11 -1.13
C GLU A 387 -2.30 -18.32 0.01
N VAL A 388 -1.78 -17.15 0.33
CA VAL A 388 -2.21 -16.33 1.47
C VAL A 388 -2.48 -14.90 1.05
N CYS A 389 -3.32 -14.23 1.83
CA CYS A 389 -3.59 -12.80 1.63
C CYS A 389 -2.50 -11.95 2.29
N HIS A 390 -2.01 -10.94 1.57
CA HIS A 390 -1.27 -9.81 2.12
C HIS A 390 -1.85 -8.49 1.62
N HIS A 391 -1.61 -7.40 2.35
CA HIS A 391 -2.08 -6.09 1.96
C HIS A 391 -1.02 -5.37 1.11
N LYS A 392 -0.20 -4.50 1.72
CA LYS A 392 0.73 -3.63 1.00
C LYS A 392 2.14 -4.19 0.85
N TRP A 393 2.54 -5.08 1.77
CA TRP A 393 3.89 -5.63 1.79
C TRP A 393 3.94 -7.04 2.41
N LEU A 394 5.00 -7.76 2.10
CA LEU A 394 5.50 -8.90 2.88
C LEU A 394 7.01 -8.77 3.04
N ASP A 395 7.57 -9.46 4.02
CA ASP A 395 9.00 -9.47 4.30
C ASP A 395 9.49 -10.90 4.58
N VAL A 396 10.59 -11.27 3.91
CA VAL A 396 11.32 -12.52 4.15
C VAL A 396 12.73 -12.11 4.56
N ALA A 397 13.08 -12.37 5.82
CA ALA A 397 14.32 -11.90 6.41
C ALA A 397 14.95 -12.95 7.32
N GLU A 398 16.28 -12.90 7.37
CA GLU A 398 17.10 -13.45 8.45
C GLU A 398 17.63 -12.29 9.32
N ASP A 399 18.50 -12.57 10.29
CA ASP A 399 18.89 -11.59 11.32
C ASP A 399 19.46 -10.26 10.77
N ASN A 400 20.25 -10.32 9.70
CA ASN A 400 21.01 -9.17 9.20
C ASN A 400 20.69 -8.80 7.74
N PHE A 401 19.69 -9.43 7.12
CA PHE A 401 19.30 -9.17 5.74
C PHE A 401 17.90 -9.67 5.47
N GLY A 402 17.15 -8.89 4.70
CA GLY A 402 15.85 -9.30 4.21
C GLY A 402 15.52 -8.69 2.88
N VAL A 403 14.44 -9.22 2.31
CA VAL A 403 13.81 -8.66 1.12
C VAL A 403 12.34 -8.47 1.41
N SER A 404 11.93 -7.21 1.41
CA SER A 404 10.53 -6.83 1.42
C SER A 404 9.99 -6.75 -0.01
N PHE A 405 8.79 -7.27 -0.23
CA PHE A 405 8.05 -7.11 -1.48
C PHE A 405 6.85 -6.21 -1.22
N LEU A 406 6.82 -5.07 -1.91
CA LEU A 406 5.75 -4.08 -1.81
C LEU A 406 4.82 -4.22 -3.02
N ASN A 407 3.55 -3.88 -2.90
CA ASN A 407 2.63 -3.83 -4.03
C ASN A 407 1.57 -2.74 -3.89
N ASP A 408 0.97 -2.33 -5.01
CA ASP A 408 -0.06 -1.29 -5.07
C ASP A 408 -1.50 -1.82 -5.19
N CYS A 409 -1.71 -3.11 -5.51
CA CYS A 409 -3.06 -3.67 -5.67
C CYS A 409 -3.18 -5.20 -5.66
N LYS A 410 -2.10 -5.95 -5.41
CA LYS A 410 -2.12 -7.42 -5.42
C LYS A 410 -2.22 -7.94 -3.99
N PHE A 411 -3.05 -8.96 -3.80
CA PHE A 411 -3.35 -9.48 -2.46
C PHE A 411 -2.98 -10.97 -2.30
N GLY A 412 -2.89 -11.73 -3.40
CA GLY A 412 -2.50 -13.14 -3.37
C GLY A 412 -0.99 -13.31 -3.47
N VAL A 413 -0.43 -14.14 -2.59
CA VAL A 413 0.99 -14.51 -2.62
C VAL A 413 1.20 -15.93 -2.09
N SER A 414 2.23 -16.61 -2.61
CA SER A 414 2.75 -17.86 -2.04
C SER A 414 4.18 -17.65 -1.58
N VAL A 415 4.54 -18.13 -0.38
CA VAL A 415 5.93 -18.18 0.08
C VAL A 415 6.28 -19.60 0.47
N ARG A 416 7.14 -20.25 -0.31
CA ARG A 416 7.57 -21.65 -0.11
C ARG A 416 9.08 -21.71 0.10
N GLY A 417 9.49 -22.08 1.31
CA GLY A 417 10.87 -21.84 1.76
C GLY A 417 11.16 -20.34 1.71
N THR A 418 11.92 -19.91 0.73
CA THR A 418 12.22 -18.49 0.46
C THR A 418 11.89 -18.06 -0.97
N ASP A 419 11.19 -18.91 -1.73
CA ASP A 419 10.62 -18.53 -3.02
C ASP A 419 9.32 -17.77 -2.82
N VAL A 420 9.34 -16.49 -3.18
CA VAL A 420 8.18 -15.59 -3.14
C VAL A 420 7.53 -15.57 -4.52
N GLY A 421 6.34 -16.16 -4.63
CA GLY A 421 5.50 -16.14 -5.83
C GLY A 421 4.37 -15.15 -5.69
N LEU A 422 4.53 -13.94 -6.25
CA LEU A 422 3.51 -12.90 -6.28
C LEU A 422 2.43 -13.28 -7.30
N THR A 423 1.18 -13.39 -6.86
CA THR A 423 0.08 -13.76 -7.77
C THR A 423 -0.40 -12.52 -8.52
N MET A 424 -0.20 -12.51 -9.84
CA MET A 424 -0.46 -11.35 -10.69
C MET A 424 -1.90 -11.31 -11.16
N LEU A 425 -2.36 -12.38 -11.82
CA LEU A 425 -3.68 -12.48 -12.46
C LEU A 425 -4.22 -13.89 -12.36
N LYS A 426 -5.55 -14.01 -12.31
CA LYS A 426 -6.31 -15.26 -12.39
C LYS A 426 -7.42 -15.03 -13.42
N SER A 427 -7.67 -16.01 -14.27
CA SER A 427 -8.68 -15.91 -15.35
C SER A 427 -9.77 -16.97 -15.22
N ALA A 428 -10.63 -16.81 -14.22
CA ALA A 428 -11.77 -17.70 -14.03
C ALA A 428 -12.81 -17.54 -15.14
N LEU A 429 -13.62 -18.57 -15.38
CA LEU A 429 -14.75 -18.57 -16.32
C LEU A 429 -16.11 -18.49 -15.62
N TYR A 430 -16.18 -18.84 -14.33
CA TYR A 430 -17.42 -18.80 -13.57
C TYR A 430 -17.23 -18.01 -12.26
N PRO A 431 -18.12 -17.06 -11.93
CA PRO A 431 -19.41 -16.80 -12.58
C PRO A 431 -19.36 -15.77 -13.73
N ASN A 432 -18.20 -15.17 -13.98
CA ASN A 432 -17.97 -14.23 -15.06
C ASN A 432 -17.02 -14.85 -16.11
N PRO A 433 -17.49 -15.18 -17.34
CA PRO A 433 -16.65 -15.72 -18.41
C PRO A 433 -15.57 -14.76 -18.94
N GLU A 434 -15.74 -13.46 -18.68
CA GLU A 434 -14.84 -12.38 -19.11
C GLU A 434 -14.00 -11.83 -17.94
N ALA A 435 -13.95 -12.55 -16.81
CA ALA A 435 -13.18 -12.13 -15.64
C ALA A 435 -11.71 -11.85 -16.00
N ASP A 436 -11.25 -10.64 -15.64
CA ASP A 436 -9.89 -10.15 -15.85
C ASP A 436 -9.38 -10.15 -17.31
N LYS A 437 -10.24 -10.37 -18.32
CA LYS A 437 -9.89 -10.18 -19.74
C LYS A 437 -9.89 -8.69 -20.09
N GLU A 438 -8.87 -8.00 -19.63
CA GLU A 438 -8.72 -6.57 -19.82
C GLU A 438 -7.25 -6.17 -19.73
N HIS A 439 -7.02 -4.87 -19.88
CA HIS A 439 -5.70 -4.30 -19.64
C HIS A 439 -5.48 -4.07 -18.14
N HIS A 440 -4.43 -4.68 -17.59
CA HIS A 440 -4.04 -4.55 -16.19
C HIS A 440 -2.76 -3.73 -16.06
N SER A 441 -2.81 -2.70 -15.22
CA SER A 441 -1.67 -1.86 -14.86
C SER A 441 -1.44 -1.94 -13.35
N PHE A 442 -0.25 -2.35 -12.90
CA PHE A 442 0.07 -2.45 -11.48
C PHE A 442 1.57 -2.51 -11.20
N THR A 443 1.95 -2.21 -9.96
CA THR A 443 3.36 -2.16 -9.54
C THR A 443 3.59 -3.05 -8.34
N TYR A 444 4.67 -3.82 -8.39
CA TYR A 444 5.32 -4.33 -7.19
C TYR A 444 6.77 -3.87 -7.15
N SER A 445 7.30 -3.78 -5.94
CA SER A 445 8.68 -3.35 -5.70
C SER A 445 9.44 -4.40 -4.92
N ILE A 446 10.69 -4.62 -5.31
CA ILE A 446 11.65 -5.39 -4.52
C ILE A 446 12.44 -4.40 -3.68
N PHE A 447 12.42 -4.60 -2.37
CA PHE A 447 13.10 -3.75 -1.40
C PHE A 447 14.05 -4.57 -0.54
N PRO A 448 15.30 -4.79 -0.99
CA PRO A 448 16.34 -5.40 -0.18
C PRO A 448 16.80 -4.44 0.91
N HIS A 449 17.10 -4.97 2.09
CA HIS A 449 17.49 -4.17 3.23
C HIS A 449 18.40 -4.93 4.19
N GLU A 450 19.08 -4.17 5.05
CA GLU A 450 19.79 -4.66 6.22
C GLU A 450 18.77 -4.72 7.37
N ASP A 451 18.77 -5.80 8.16
CA ASP A 451 17.78 -6.16 9.21
C ASP A 451 16.48 -6.84 8.69
N ASP A 452 15.36 -6.54 9.35
CA ASP A 452 13.99 -6.99 9.06
C ASP A 452 13.11 -5.79 8.64
N PHE A 453 11.83 -6.05 8.34
CA PHE A 453 10.86 -4.99 7.97
C PHE A 453 10.80 -3.77 8.93
N ARG A 454 11.19 -3.92 10.20
CA ARG A 454 11.16 -2.85 11.20
C ARG A 454 12.34 -1.91 11.02
N GLY A 455 13.55 -2.46 10.88
CA GLY A 455 14.79 -1.68 10.67
C GLY A 455 14.80 -0.97 9.32
N ALA A 456 14.22 -1.61 8.31
CA ALA A 456 14.17 -1.12 6.93
C ALA A 456 13.16 0.00 6.66
N ASP A 457 12.26 0.31 7.60
CA ASP A 457 11.07 1.14 7.38
C ASP A 457 10.20 0.64 6.21
N THR A 458 10.04 -0.68 6.09
CA THR A 458 9.22 -1.31 5.03
C THR A 458 7.80 -0.75 5.02
N VAL A 459 7.23 -0.49 6.20
CA VAL A 459 5.90 0.10 6.34
C VAL A 459 5.86 1.50 5.70
N GLY A 460 6.83 2.36 5.97
CA GLY A 460 6.95 3.68 5.36
C GLY A 460 7.08 3.63 3.84
N TYR A 461 7.96 2.78 3.31
CA TYR A 461 8.11 2.60 1.87
C TYR A 461 6.86 2.01 1.19
N ALA A 462 6.13 1.12 1.88
CA ALA A 462 4.86 0.58 1.39
C ALA A 462 3.79 1.66 1.26
N TYR A 463 3.67 2.55 2.26
CA TYR A 463 2.78 3.71 2.19
C TYR A 463 3.22 4.71 1.12
N SER A 464 4.53 4.97 0.99
CA SER A 464 5.07 5.85 -0.06
C SER A 464 4.74 5.34 -1.48
N LEU A 465 4.74 4.02 -1.70
CA LEU A 465 4.29 3.41 -2.96
C LEU A 465 2.77 3.54 -3.17
N ASN A 466 1.98 3.24 -2.14
CA ASN A 466 0.52 3.13 -2.25
C ASN A 466 -0.20 4.49 -2.17
N ASN A 467 0.39 5.48 -1.52
CA ASN A 467 -0.17 6.80 -1.29
C ASN A 467 0.88 7.89 -1.58
N PRO A 468 1.22 8.10 -2.87
CA PRO A 468 2.33 8.96 -3.26
C PRO A 468 2.08 10.43 -2.88
N MET A 469 3.17 11.14 -2.60
CA MET A 469 3.14 12.58 -2.30
C MET A 469 2.69 13.38 -3.52
N LYS A 470 2.06 14.53 -3.27
CA LYS A 470 1.57 15.43 -4.33
C LYS A 470 2.29 16.76 -4.31
N ALA A 471 2.72 17.24 -5.47
CA ALA A 471 3.38 18.52 -5.62
C ALA A 471 2.46 19.52 -6.34
N VAL A 472 2.39 20.74 -5.81
CA VAL A 472 1.61 21.85 -6.38
C VAL A 472 2.53 23.05 -6.58
N VAL A 473 2.47 23.66 -7.77
CA VAL A 473 3.20 24.89 -8.06
C VAL A 473 2.41 26.08 -7.50
N LYS A 474 3.05 26.90 -6.68
CA LYS A 474 2.48 28.11 -6.14
C LYS A 474 2.44 29.22 -7.19
N GLU A 475 1.24 29.69 -7.53
CA GLU A 475 1.04 30.69 -8.58
C GLU A 475 1.35 32.13 -8.15
N GLN A 476 1.07 32.47 -6.89
CA GLN A 476 1.18 33.83 -6.36
C GLN A 476 2.07 33.88 -5.12
N ALA A 477 2.89 34.91 -5.00
CA ALA A 477 3.79 35.10 -3.87
C ALA A 477 3.06 35.52 -2.58
N GLY A 478 3.69 35.27 -1.42
CA GLY A 478 3.17 35.58 -0.10
C GLY A 478 2.24 34.50 0.44
N GLY A 479 1.67 34.72 1.61
CA GLY A 479 0.85 33.74 2.34
C GLY A 479 0.95 33.99 3.84
N THR A 480 0.25 33.19 4.63
CA THR A 480 0.29 33.25 6.11
C THR A 480 0.73 31.93 6.73
N LEU A 481 0.67 30.83 5.98
CA LEU A 481 1.10 29.53 6.45
C LEU A 481 2.62 29.38 6.36
N PRO A 482 3.25 28.65 7.28
CA PRO A 482 4.69 28.42 7.24
C PRO A 482 5.07 27.62 5.99
N LYS A 483 6.34 27.68 5.61
CA LYS A 483 6.87 26.93 4.45
C LYS A 483 6.95 25.42 4.67
N GLU A 484 6.95 24.99 5.92
CA GLU A 484 6.95 23.59 6.35
C GLU A 484 5.95 23.44 7.49
N PHE A 485 5.12 22.40 7.43
CA PHE A 485 4.07 22.16 8.42
C PHE A 485 3.75 20.67 8.54
N SER A 486 3.44 20.22 9.75
CA SER A 486 2.87 18.90 10.02
C SER A 486 1.56 19.09 10.76
N LEU A 487 0.46 18.54 10.24
CA LEU A 487 -0.82 18.60 10.94
C LEU A 487 -0.76 17.75 12.21
N VAL A 488 -0.25 16.53 12.07
CA VAL A 488 -0.01 15.60 13.18
C VAL A 488 1.20 14.71 12.89
N SER A 489 1.96 14.40 13.93
CA SER A 489 3.12 13.50 13.88
C SER A 489 3.28 12.71 15.18
N VAL A 490 4.01 11.60 15.11
CA VAL A 490 4.45 10.81 16.26
C VAL A 490 5.97 10.70 16.29
N ASP A 491 6.53 10.46 17.47
CA ASP A 491 7.97 10.41 17.74
C ASP A 491 8.58 9.01 17.66
N VAL A 492 7.78 7.97 17.38
CA VAL A 492 8.22 6.58 17.30
C VAL A 492 7.88 5.94 15.96
N PRO A 493 8.77 5.10 15.39
CA PRO A 493 8.56 4.49 14.07
C PRO A 493 7.54 3.35 14.06
N ASN A 494 7.26 2.75 15.22
CA ASN A 494 6.35 1.61 15.31
C ASN A 494 4.86 1.99 15.40
N VAL A 495 4.53 3.28 15.34
CA VAL A 495 3.16 3.79 15.39
C VAL A 495 2.86 4.56 14.12
N ILE A 496 1.81 4.16 13.42
CA ILE A 496 1.35 4.80 12.18
C ILE A 496 0.08 5.58 12.45
N ILE A 497 0.08 6.86 12.08
CA ILE A 497 -1.13 7.68 11.97
C ILE A 497 -1.83 7.28 10.68
N ASP A 498 -2.88 6.48 10.83
CA ASP A 498 -3.67 5.99 9.71
C ASP A 498 -4.59 7.11 9.21
N SER A 499 -5.62 7.44 9.98
CA SER A 499 -6.64 8.42 9.59
C SER A 499 -6.56 9.71 10.39
N VAL A 500 -6.72 10.84 9.69
CA VAL A 500 -6.88 12.17 10.27
C VAL A 500 -8.10 12.79 9.60
N LYS A 501 -9.20 12.94 10.34
CA LYS A 501 -10.47 13.42 9.79
C LYS A 501 -11.22 14.33 10.76
N LYS A 502 -12.27 14.98 10.28
CA LYS A 502 -13.22 15.71 11.13
C LYS A 502 -14.12 14.70 11.88
N ALA A 503 -14.46 14.96 13.14
CA ALA A 503 -15.43 14.18 13.90
C ALA A 503 -16.83 14.22 13.25
N GLU A 504 -17.62 13.16 13.42
CA GLU A 504 -18.98 13.09 12.84
C GLU A 504 -19.97 14.06 13.50
N ASP A 505 -19.79 14.36 14.79
CA ASP A 505 -20.71 15.13 15.63
C ASP A 505 -20.18 16.51 16.05
N SER A 506 -18.95 16.87 15.66
CA SER A 506 -18.34 18.16 16.02
C SER A 506 -17.31 18.66 14.99
N GLU A 507 -16.67 19.80 15.30
CA GLU A 507 -15.53 20.34 14.53
C GLU A 507 -14.17 19.81 15.05
N ASP A 508 -14.17 18.83 15.94
CA ASP A 508 -12.94 18.28 16.51
C ASP A 508 -12.22 17.40 15.46
N MET A 509 -10.91 17.31 15.59
CA MET A 509 -10.06 16.43 14.78
C MET A 509 -10.00 15.03 15.40
N ILE A 510 -10.21 14.00 14.60
CA ILE A 510 -10.04 12.60 14.96
C ILE A 510 -8.72 12.11 14.37
N VAL A 511 -7.85 11.58 15.23
CA VAL A 511 -6.57 10.98 14.85
C VAL A 511 -6.60 9.50 15.26
N ARG A 512 -6.54 8.60 14.28
CA ARG A 512 -6.48 7.14 14.52
C ARG A 512 -5.07 6.63 14.25
N LEU A 513 -4.54 5.89 15.23
CA LEU A 513 -3.20 5.33 15.18
C LEU A 513 -3.23 3.83 15.43
N TYR A 514 -2.25 3.11 14.89
CA TYR A 514 -2.01 1.72 15.23
C TYR A 514 -0.54 1.40 15.44
N GLU A 515 -0.28 0.40 16.28
CA GLU A 515 1.06 -0.13 16.52
C GLU A 515 1.35 -1.26 15.53
N CYS A 516 2.48 -1.21 14.84
CA CYS A 516 2.76 -2.10 13.71
C CYS A 516 3.97 -3.02 13.91
N PHE A 517 4.73 -2.95 15.00
CA PHE A 517 5.95 -3.74 15.20
C PHE A 517 5.84 -4.83 16.28
N ASN A 518 4.68 -4.99 16.92
CA ASN A 518 4.46 -5.85 18.10
C ASN A 518 5.26 -5.37 19.33
N ARG A 519 5.31 -4.06 19.57
CA ARG A 519 6.10 -3.43 20.63
C ARG A 519 5.25 -2.51 21.51
N ARG A 520 5.63 -2.41 22.79
CA ARG A 520 5.13 -1.38 23.70
C ARG A 520 6.01 -0.14 23.62
N SER A 521 5.41 1.02 23.38
CA SER A 521 6.13 2.30 23.25
C SER A 521 5.42 3.40 24.04
N ALA A 522 6.21 4.29 24.63
CA ALA A 522 5.72 5.62 25.01
C ALA A 522 5.67 6.47 23.74
N VAL A 523 4.54 7.12 23.50
CA VAL A 523 4.26 7.88 22.28
C VAL A 523 3.93 9.31 22.64
N THR A 524 4.50 10.24 21.88
CA THR A 524 4.14 11.65 21.88
C THR A 524 3.48 11.99 20.55
N LEU A 525 2.15 12.12 20.55
CA LEU A 525 1.42 12.68 19.43
C LEU A 525 1.55 14.21 19.46
N THR A 526 2.13 14.79 18.42
CA THR A 526 2.29 16.24 18.27
C THR A 526 1.31 16.77 17.23
N CYS A 527 0.52 17.77 17.61
CA CYS A 527 -0.40 18.50 16.75
C CYS A 527 0.25 19.80 16.28
N GLY A 528 0.09 20.16 15.01
CA GLY A 528 0.57 21.42 14.44
C GLY A 528 -0.19 22.65 14.95
N LEU A 529 -1.31 22.46 15.65
CA LEU A 529 -2.16 23.49 16.21
C LEU A 529 -2.30 23.33 17.73
N PRO A 530 -2.43 24.44 18.49
CA PRO A 530 -2.70 24.40 19.93
C PRO A 530 -3.95 23.60 20.28
N ILE A 531 -3.81 22.72 21.26
CA ILE A 531 -4.86 21.86 21.77
C ILE A 531 -5.63 22.60 22.87
N ALA A 532 -6.96 22.64 22.74
CA ALA A 532 -7.88 23.09 23.77
C ALA A 532 -8.31 21.93 24.67
N GLU A 533 -8.67 20.80 24.07
CA GLU A 533 -9.08 19.56 24.75
C GLU A 533 -8.62 18.34 23.96
N ALA A 534 -8.32 17.25 24.66
CA ALA A 534 -8.02 15.96 24.07
C ALA A 534 -8.65 14.81 24.87
N SER A 535 -9.18 13.81 24.17
CA SER A 535 -9.74 12.58 24.75
C SER A 535 -9.35 11.36 23.91
N PHE A 536 -9.29 10.20 24.55
CA PHE A 536 -9.30 8.91 23.87
C PHE A 536 -10.74 8.49 23.66
N CYS A 537 -11.05 7.97 22.47
CA CYS A 537 -12.36 7.44 22.12
C CYS A 537 -12.22 6.09 21.42
N ASN A 538 -13.33 5.37 21.28
CA ASN A 538 -13.36 4.11 20.55
C ASN A 538 -13.41 4.34 19.02
N LEU A 539 -13.56 3.28 18.22
CA LEU A 539 -13.58 3.40 16.76
C LEU A 539 -14.83 4.12 16.22
N MET A 540 -15.89 4.22 17.02
CA MET A 540 -17.12 4.95 16.70
C MET A 540 -17.08 6.40 17.18
N GLU A 541 -15.93 6.88 17.67
CA GLU A 541 -15.73 8.24 18.21
C GLU A 541 -16.50 8.49 19.52
N GLU A 542 -16.89 7.42 20.21
CA GLU A 542 -17.62 7.47 21.47
C GLU A 542 -16.71 7.22 22.69
N GLU A 543 -17.28 7.38 23.89
CA GLU A 543 -16.65 7.03 25.18
C GLU A 543 -15.39 7.87 25.50
N ASP A 544 -15.50 9.19 25.33
CA ASP A 544 -14.41 10.13 25.56
C ASP A 544 -13.80 10.05 26.97
N VAL A 545 -12.63 9.42 27.06
CA VAL A 545 -11.77 9.40 28.26
C VAL A 545 -10.74 10.52 28.13
N LYS A 546 -10.79 11.50 29.02
CA LYS A 546 -9.89 12.67 29.00
C LYS A 546 -8.42 12.25 28.91
N ALA A 547 -7.70 12.81 27.93
CA ALA A 547 -6.28 12.62 27.73
C ALA A 547 -5.47 13.79 28.33
N ASN A 548 -4.31 13.47 28.90
CA ASN A 548 -3.36 14.50 29.32
C ASN A 548 -2.71 15.12 28.09
N HIS A 549 -2.74 16.45 28.00
CA HIS A 549 -2.13 17.20 26.91
C HIS A 549 -1.34 18.40 27.44
N THR A 550 -0.34 18.83 26.68
CA THR A 550 0.31 20.15 26.83
C THR A 550 -0.26 21.13 25.80
N GLU A 551 0.45 22.20 25.45
CA GLU A 551 -0.01 23.13 24.42
C GLU A 551 -0.30 22.43 23.08
N ASN A 552 0.59 21.53 22.62
CA ASN A 552 0.51 20.91 21.29
C ASN A 552 0.66 19.38 21.30
N THR A 553 0.80 18.74 22.47
CA THR A 553 1.11 17.30 22.52
C THR A 553 0.16 16.51 23.39
N VAL A 554 -0.08 15.25 23.02
CA VAL A 554 -0.77 14.23 23.81
C VAL A 554 0.19 13.07 24.01
N THR A 555 0.40 12.63 25.24
CA THR A 555 1.31 11.52 25.56
C THR A 555 0.53 10.31 26.05
N PHE A 556 0.92 9.12 25.60
CA PHE A 556 0.30 7.87 25.99
C PHE A 556 1.23 6.68 25.78
N GLU A 557 0.87 5.56 26.39
CA GLU A 557 1.47 4.26 26.06
C GLU A 557 0.64 3.59 24.97
N MET A 558 1.34 3.03 23.98
CA MET A 558 0.78 2.17 22.94
C MET A 558 1.17 0.71 23.24
N LYS A 559 0.19 -0.18 23.28
CA LYS A 559 0.38 -1.63 23.43
C LYS A 559 0.68 -2.28 22.06
N PRO A 560 1.31 -3.47 22.06
CA PRO A 560 1.49 -4.23 20.83
C PRO A 560 0.17 -4.43 20.07
N TYR A 561 0.15 -4.07 18.79
CA TYR A 561 -1.03 -4.10 17.90
C TYR A 561 -2.27 -3.37 18.43
N GLU A 562 -2.10 -2.37 19.31
CA GLU A 562 -3.22 -1.53 19.73
C GLU A 562 -3.70 -0.65 18.57
N ILE A 563 -5.00 -0.40 18.50
CA ILE A 563 -5.57 0.69 17.72
C ILE A 563 -6.06 1.72 18.74
N LYS A 564 -5.63 2.97 18.58
CA LYS A 564 -5.97 4.06 19.48
C LYS A 564 -6.51 5.24 18.69
N THR A 565 -7.63 5.79 19.13
CA THR A 565 -8.22 7.01 18.55
C THR A 565 -8.11 8.14 19.56
N VAL A 566 -7.61 9.29 19.09
CA VAL A 566 -7.53 10.53 19.87
C VAL A 566 -8.42 11.58 19.21
N ARG A 567 -9.37 12.12 19.97
CA ARG A 567 -10.19 13.27 19.60
C ARG A 567 -9.53 14.53 20.14
N ILE A 568 -9.33 15.53 19.28
CA ILE A 568 -8.58 16.76 19.57
C ILE A 568 -9.41 17.97 19.16
N ARG A 569 -9.74 18.82 20.13
CA ARG A 569 -10.27 20.15 19.86
C ARG A 569 -9.12 21.14 19.76
N CYS A 570 -8.93 21.74 18.58
CA CYS A 570 -7.93 22.79 18.39
C CYS A 570 -8.44 24.14 18.94
N LYS A 571 -7.53 24.99 19.42
CA LYS A 571 -7.84 26.39 19.73
C LYS A 571 -8.06 27.14 18.40
N LYS A 572 -9.05 28.05 18.41
CA LYS A 572 -9.35 28.93 17.28
C LYS A 572 -8.43 30.13 17.23
#